data_AF-A0A7K9RHR7-F1
#
_entry.id   AF-A0A7K9RHR7-F1
#
_cell.length_a   1.000
_cell.length_b   1.000
_cell.length_c   1.000
_cell.angle_alpha   90.00
_cell.angle_beta   90.00
_cell.angle_gamma   90.00
#
_symmetry.space_group_name_H-M   'P 1'
#
loop_
_entity.id
_entity.type
_entity.pdbx_description
1 polymer ?
#
loop_
_entity_poly.entity_id
_entity_poly.type
_entity_poly.pdbx_seq_one_letter_code
_entity_poly.pdbx_strand_id
1 'polypeptide(L)' 'MTRRHWWDEEQEKAWRKSSRKMVLEAFEQAEREPKPPPHLLFSDVYLEMPPRLRRQREELRRHLETYGEHYPLQHFQQ' A
#
# COMPACT_ATOMS: atom_id res chain seq x y z
N MET A 1 -10.89 12.27 -32.23
CA MET A 1 -9.88 13.36 -32.11
C MET A 1 -9.19 13.62 -33.45
N THR A 2 -8.79 12.58 -34.18
CA THR A 2 -8.11 12.64 -35.50
C THR A 2 -8.92 13.34 -36.59
N ARG A 3 -10.24 13.10 -36.70
CA ARG A 3 -11.15 13.82 -37.63
C ARG A 3 -11.28 15.33 -37.36
N ARG A 4 -10.85 15.80 -36.18
CA ARG A 4 -10.80 17.22 -35.79
C ARG A 4 -9.36 17.74 -35.69
N HIS A 5 -8.35 16.96 -36.11
CA HIS A 5 -6.92 17.25 -35.99
C HIS A 5 -6.41 17.54 -34.56
N TRP A 6 -7.10 17.06 -33.51
CA TRP A 6 -6.68 17.23 -32.11
C TRP A 6 -5.74 16.13 -31.61
N TRP A 7 -5.45 15.13 -32.44
CA TRP A 7 -4.62 13.98 -32.10
C TRP A 7 -4.07 13.38 -33.38
N ASP A 8 -2.81 12.98 -33.34
CA ASP A 8 -2.10 12.32 -34.44
C ASP A 8 -1.32 11.10 -33.92
N GLU A 9 -0.66 10.39 -34.83
CA GLU A 9 0.09 9.18 -34.47
C GLU A 9 1.33 9.45 -33.61
N GLU A 10 1.94 10.63 -33.72
CA GLU A 10 3.11 10.99 -32.91
C GLU A 10 2.68 11.21 -31.47
N GLN A 11 1.57 11.93 -31.27
CA GLN A 11 0.93 12.13 -29.98
C GLN A 11 0.48 10.79 -29.37
N GLU A 12 -0.11 9.88 -30.15
CA GLU A 12 -0.49 8.53 -29.68
C GLU A 12 0.74 7.73 -29.21
N LYS A 13 1.81 7.70 -30.00
CA LYS A 13 3.05 6.96 -29.66
C LYS A 13 3.72 7.56 -28.42
N ALA A 14 3.80 8.89 -28.34
CA ALA A 14 4.36 9.60 -27.20
C ALA A 14 3.55 9.37 -25.93
N TRP A 15 2.22 9.50 -26.02
CA TRP A 15 1.30 9.23 -24.91
C TRP A 15 1.39 7.80 -24.42
N ARG A 16 1.33 6.81 -25.33
CA ARG A 16 1.44 5.40 -24.95
C ARG A 16 2.75 5.10 -24.22
N LYS A 17 3.87 5.69 -24.68
CA LYS A 17 5.17 5.55 -24.02
C LYS A 17 5.18 6.21 -22.64
N SER A 18 4.65 7.43 -22.51
CA SER A 18 4.63 8.15 -21.23
C SER A 18 3.68 7.50 -20.22
N SER A 19 2.48 7.08 -20.64
CA SER A 19 1.54 6.36 -19.77
C SER A 19 2.13 5.05 -19.27
N ARG A 20 2.77 4.26 -20.14
CA ARG A 20 3.44 3.03 -19.72
C ARG A 20 4.54 3.33 -18.69
N LYS A 21 5.32 4.38 -18.90
CA LYS A 21 6.37 4.79 -17.97
C LYS A 21 5.77 5.15 -16.60
N MET A 22 4.73 6.00 -16.56
CA MET A 22 4.07 6.40 -15.31
C MET A 22 3.51 5.21 -14.54
N VAL A 23 2.89 4.24 -15.24
CA VAL A 23 2.34 3.04 -14.59
C VAL A 23 3.46 2.17 -13.99
N LEU A 24 4.55 1.97 -14.72
CA LEU A 24 5.67 1.16 -14.22
C LEU A 24 6.38 1.84 -13.05
N GLU A 25 6.56 3.16 -13.08
CA GLU A 25 7.14 3.91 -11.97
C GLU A 25 6.30 3.80 -10.70
N ALA A 26 4.97 3.98 -10.82
CA ALA A 26 4.05 3.82 -9.68
C ALA A 26 4.04 2.37 -9.15
N PHE A 27 4.13 1.38 -10.05
CA PHE A 27 4.19 -0.03 -9.68
C PHE A 27 5.47 -0.36 -8.91
N GLU A 28 6.63 0.05 -9.42
CA GLU A 28 7.93 -0.17 -8.74
C GLU A 28 7.98 0.52 -7.38
N GLN A 29 7.40 1.72 -7.27
CA GLN A 29 7.29 2.41 -5.98
C GLN A 29 6.43 1.60 -5.00
N ALA A 30 5.24 1.17 -5.41
CA ALA A 30 4.32 0.42 -4.57
C ALA A 30 4.87 -0.95 -4.12
N GLU A 31 5.69 -1.61 -4.94
CA GLU A 31 6.35 -2.87 -4.56
C GLU A 31 7.42 -2.68 -3.48
N ARG A 32 8.12 -1.54 -3.50
CA ARG A 32 9.16 -1.23 -2.52
C ARG A 32 8.59 -0.74 -1.19
N GLU A 33 7.34 -0.27 -1.18
CA GLU A 33 6.70 0.22 0.03
C GLU A 33 6.43 -0.93 1.03
N PRO A 34 6.92 -0.80 2.28
CA PRO A 34 6.60 -1.77 3.32
C PRO A 34 5.10 -1.76 3.63
N LYS A 35 4.58 -2.92 4.07
CA LYS A 35 3.19 -3.11 4.47
C LYS A 35 2.86 -2.22 5.69
N PRO A 36 1.61 -1.74 5.81
CA PRO A 36 1.19 -0.97 6.97
C PRO A 36 1.40 -1.76 8.26
N PRO A 37 1.68 -1.10 9.39
CA PRO A 37 2.06 -1.79 10.62
C PRO A 37 0.93 -2.69 11.15
N PRO A 38 1.23 -3.85 11.76
CA PRO A 38 0.21 -4.83 12.16
C PRO A 38 -0.85 -4.30 13.15
N HIS A 39 -0.53 -3.26 13.91
CA HIS A 39 -1.47 -2.67 14.87
C HIS A 39 -2.67 -1.98 14.20
N LEU A 40 -2.57 -1.60 12.92
CA LEU A 40 -3.68 -1.03 12.15
C LEU A 40 -4.76 -2.08 11.84
N LEU A 41 -4.49 -3.37 12.03
CA LEU A 41 -5.51 -4.43 11.96
C LEU A 41 -6.71 -4.17 12.91
N PHE A 42 -6.47 -3.44 14.01
CA PHE A 42 -7.46 -3.19 15.05
C PHE A 42 -8.11 -1.80 14.95
N SER A 43 -7.59 -0.88 14.14
CA SER A 43 -8.19 0.44 13.91
C SER A 43 -9.35 0.36 12.91
N ASP A 44 -10.17 1.41 12.87
CA ASP A 44 -11.27 1.59 11.91
C ASP A 44 -12.39 0.53 11.93
N VAL A 45 -12.36 -0.42 12.88
CA VAL A 45 -13.46 -1.35 13.15
C VAL A 45 -14.69 -0.61 13.72
N TYR A 46 -14.43 0.39 14.56
CA TYR A 46 -15.41 1.32 15.12
C TYR A 46 -14.81 2.73 15.10
N LEU A 47 -15.65 3.76 15.20
CA LEU A 47 -15.19 5.15 15.34
C LEU A 47 -14.19 5.28 16.50
N GLU A 48 -14.49 4.65 17.64
CA GLU A 48 -13.60 4.55 18.78
C GLU A 48 -13.33 3.09 19.12
N MET A 49 -12.04 2.74 19.24
CA MET A 49 -11.60 1.37 19.54
C MET A 49 -12.12 0.91 20.91
N PRO A 50 -13.00 -0.10 21.03
CA PRO A 50 -13.53 -0.53 22.31
C PRO A 50 -12.44 -1.08 23.24
N PRO A 51 -12.63 -1.08 24.58
CA PRO A 51 -11.62 -1.57 25.54
C PRO A 51 -11.15 -3.01 25.27
N ARG A 52 -12.06 -3.89 24.84
CA ARG A 52 -11.74 -5.28 24.48
C ARG A 52 -10.79 -5.36 23.28
N LEU A 53 -11.01 -4.52 22.27
CA LEU A 53 -10.20 -4.46 21.06
C LEU A 53 -8.82 -3.84 21.35
N ARG A 54 -8.76 -2.83 22.22
CA ARG A 54 -7.49 -2.29 22.75
C ARG A 54 -6.66 -3.36 23.46
N ARG A 55 -7.31 -4.22 24.24
CA ARG A 55 -6.66 -5.34 24.93
C ARG A 55 -6.12 -6.37 23.95
N GLN A 56 -6.87 -6.75 22.92
CA GLN A 56 -6.40 -7.67 21.87
C GLN A 56 -5.19 -7.12 21.12
N ARG A 57 -5.19 -5.82 20.81
CA ARG A 57 -4.04 -5.13 20.21
C ARG A 57 -2.79 -5.24 21.08
N GLU A 58 -2.94 -5.05 22.39
CA GLU A 58 -1.85 -5.15 23.36
C GLU A 58 -1.35 -6.60 23.53
N GLU A 59 -2.25 -7.58 23.49
CA GLU A 59 -1.90 -9.00 23.51
C GLU A 59 -1.07 -9.39 22.27
N LEU A 60 -1.45 -8.92 21.07
CA LEU A 60 -0.65 -9.12 19.86
C LEU A 60 0.72 -8.45 19.97
N ARG A 61 0.79 -7.23 20.51
CA ARG A 61 2.06 -6.51 20.71
C ARG A 61 3.04 -7.36 21.53
N ARG A 62 2.61 -7.89 22.68
CA ARG A 62 3.45 -8.74 23.54
C ARG A 62 3.81 -10.08 22.89
N HIS A 63 2.89 -10.64 22.12
CA HIS A 63 3.14 -11.86 21.35
C HIS A 63 4.27 -11.66 20.34
N LEU A 64 4.24 -10.56 19.59
CA LEU A 64 5.29 -10.22 18.62
C LEU A 64 6.62 -9.83 19.27
N GLU A 65 6.61 -9.27 20.48
CA GLU A 65 7.84 -9.05 21.27
C GLU A 65 8.54 -10.36 21.65
N THR A 66 7.76 -11.42 21.94
CA THR A 66 8.29 -12.71 22.41
C THR A 66 8.56 -13.68 21.26
N TYR A 67 7.69 -13.69 20.24
CA TYR A 67 7.65 -14.69 19.16
C TYR A 67 7.77 -14.06 17.77
N GLY A 68 8.25 -12.81 17.68
CA GLY A 68 8.33 -12.06 16.43
C GLY A 68 9.16 -12.73 15.34
N GLU A 69 10.13 -13.58 15.71
CA GLU A 69 10.96 -14.36 14.79
C GLU A 69 10.16 -15.33 13.90
N HIS A 70 8.95 -15.71 14.31
CA HIS A 70 8.06 -16.56 13.53
C HIS A 70 7.15 -15.79 12.56
N TYR A 71 7.28 -14.47 12.50
CA TYR A 71 6.45 -13.60 11.66
C TYR A 71 7.30 -12.77 10.69
N PRO A 72 6.79 -12.46 9.49
CA PRO A 72 7.51 -11.70 8.47
C PRO A 72 7.52 -10.19 8.77
N LEU A 73 7.96 -9.78 9.97
CA LEU A 73 7.91 -8.39 10.44
C LEU A 73 8.82 -7.43 9.64
N GLN A 74 9.78 -7.97 8.89
CA GLN A 74 10.72 -7.18 8.08
C GLN A 74 10.04 -6.44 6.91
N HIS A 75 8.88 -6.90 6.46
CA HIS A 75 8.13 -6.28 5.37
C HIS A 75 7.10 -5.26 5.86
N PHE A 76 6.95 -5.08 7.18
CA PHE A 76 5.99 -4.16 7.77
C PHE A 76 6.69 -2.88 8.22
N GLN A 77 5.99 -1.76 8.14
CA GLN A 77 6.40 -0.50 8.76
C GLN A 77 6.50 -0.70 10.29
N GLN A 78 7.48 -0.02 10.91
CA GLN A 78 7.62 0.02 12.37
C GLN A 78 6.68 1.03 12.99
#